data_AF-A0A959G514-F1
#
_entry.id   AF-A0A959G514-F1
#
_cell.length_a   1.000
_cell.length_b   1.000
_cell.length_c   1.000
_cell.angle_alpha   90.00
_cell.angle_beta   90.00
_cell.angle_gamma   90.00
#
_symmetry.space_group_name_H-M   'P 1'
#
loop_
_entity.id
_entity.type
_entity.pdbx_description
1 polymer ?
#
loop_
_entity_poly.entity_id
_entity_poly.type
_entity_poly.pdbx_seq_one_letter_code
_entity_poly.pdbx_strand_id
1 'polypeptide(L)' 'MPVDKNQIKEIEKAVVDGIELTADWNRMFDQRVVFDYDPNGAMDKITDLAGGESMGWCYQCGQCVPVC' A
#
# COMPACT_ATOMS: atom_id res chain seq x y z
N MET A 1 6.34 6.95 -6.84
CA MET A 1 4.87 7.08 -6.87
C MET A 1 4.52 8.52 -6.49
N PRO A 2 4.05 9.36 -7.43
CA PRO A 2 3.74 10.75 -7.12
C PRO A 2 2.55 10.81 -6.15
N VAL A 3 2.71 11.55 -5.06
CA VAL A 3 1.65 11.77 -4.06
C VAL A 3 0.75 12.90 -4.56
N ASP A 4 -0.57 12.71 -4.52
CA ASP A 4 -1.52 13.81 -4.76
C ASP A 4 -1.35 14.84 -3.64
N LYS A 5 -1.03 16.08 -4.02
CA LYS A 5 -0.80 17.18 -3.07
C LYS A 5 -2.03 17.52 -2.24
N ASN A 6 -3.23 17.19 -2.74
CA ASN A 6 -4.47 17.42 -1.99
C ASN A 6 -4.64 16.47 -0.79
N GLN A 7 -3.90 15.37 -0.75
CA GLN A 7 -3.92 14.39 0.36
C GLN A 7 -2.93 14.74 1.48
N ILE A 8 -2.26 15.88 1.39
CA ILE A 8 -1.29 16.36 2.37
C ILE A 8 -2.01 17.28 3.34
N LYS A 9 -2.09 16.89 4.60
CA LYS A 9 -2.63 17.70 5.70
C LYS A 9 -1.51 18.20 6.58
N GLU A 10 -1.39 19.52 6.67
CA GLU A 10 -0.40 20.17 7.51
C GLU A 10 -1.11 21.09 8.50
N ILE A 11 -0.81 20.92 9.79
CA ILE A 11 -1.34 21.76 10.85
C ILE A 11 -0.22 22.63 11.43
N GLU A 12 -0.50 23.87 11.81
CA GLU A 12 0.56 24.79 12.26
C GLU A 12 1.30 24.30 13.52
N LYS A 13 0.62 23.58 14.42
CA LYS A 13 1.19 23.07 15.67
C LYS A 13 0.53 21.77 16.07
N ALA A 14 1.33 20.73 16.31
CA ALA A 14 0.86 19.43 16.77
C ALA A 14 1.49 19.10 18.14
N VAL A 15 0.68 18.82 19.14
CA VAL A 15 1.13 18.41 20.49
C VAL A 15 0.51 17.05 20.79
N VAL A 16 1.35 16.05 21.05
CA VAL A 16 0.96 14.69 21.42
C VAL A 16 1.61 14.36 22.75
N ASP A 17 0.80 13.96 23.73
CA ASP A 17 1.27 13.61 25.09
C ASP A 17 2.15 14.70 25.75
N GLY A 18 1.84 15.97 25.48
CA GLY A 18 2.59 17.11 26.00
C GLY A 18 3.90 17.42 25.26
N ILE A 19 4.24 16.64 24.22
CA ILE A 19 5.41 16.83 23.38
C ILE A 19 4.98 17.50 22.07
N GLU A 20 5.60 18.62 21.72
CA GLU A 20 5.40 19.27 20.43
C GLU A 20 6.12 18.50 19.33
N LEU A 21 5.37 18.10 18.31
CA LEU A 21 5.92 17.51 17.09
C LEU A 21 6.48 18.66 16.24
N THR A 22 7.79 18.84 16.31
CA THR A 22 8.51 19.89 15.58
C THR A 22 8.74 19.51 14.11
N ALA A 23 9.00 20.49 13.24
CA ALA A 23 9.24 20.28 11.80
C ALA A 23 8.05 19.59 11.08
N ASP A 24 8.32 18.89 9.97
CA ASP A 24 7.33 18.24 9.10
C ASP A 24 6.51 17.11 9.77
N TRP A 25 6.71 16.84 11.06
CA TRP A 25 5.94 15.83 11.80
C TRP A 25 4.49 16.26 12.07
N ASN A 26 4.20 17.56 11.87
CA ASN A 26 2.85 18.12 11.81
C ASN A 26 2.13 17.82 10.47
N ARG A 27 2.84 17.25 9.49
CA ARG A 27 2.33 16.93 8.16
C ARG A 27 1.97 15.46 8.07
N MET A 28 0.68 15.16 8.03
CA MET A 28 0.15 13.82 7.82
C MET A 28 -0.42 13.67 6.41
N PHE A 29 -0.51 12.44 5.95
CA PHE A 29 -1.19 12.11 4.71
C PHE A 29 -2.53 11.49 5.03
N ASP A 30 -3.54 11.79 4.22
CA ASP A 30 -4.82 11.10 4.28
C ASP A 30 -4.68 9.60 3.99
N GLN A 31 -5.71 8.84 4.34
CA GLN A 31 -5.76 7.40 4.11
C GLN A 31 -5.47 7.06 2.64
N ARG A 32 -4.45 6.23 2.42
CA ARG A 32 -3.97 5.81 1.08
C ARG A 32 -4.46 4.43 0.66
N VAL A 33 -5.36 3.83 1.43
CA VAL A 33 -5.92 2.52 1.10
C VAL A 33 -6.76 2.66 -0.17
N VAL A 34 -6.45 1.84 -1.17
CA VAL A 34 -7.21 1.73 -2.41
C VAL A 34 -8.34 0.72 -2.15
N PHE A 35 -9.56 1.22 -1.98
CA PHE A 35 -10.73 0.41 -1.60
C PHE A 35 -11.45 -0.23 -2.77
N ASP A 36 -11.24 0.29 -3.97
CA ASP A 36 -11.78 -0.21 -5.24
C ASP A 36 -10.93 -1.32 -5.86
N TYR A 37 -9.82 -1.68 -5.22
CA TYR A 37 -9.03 -2.84 -5.57
C TYR A 37 -9.53 -4.07 -4.81
N ASP A 38 -10.14 -5.01 -5.52
CA ASP A 38 -10.48 -6.33 -4.98
C ASP A 38 -9.29 -7.30 -5.17
N PRO A 39 -8.53 -7.60 -4.10
CA PRO A 39 -7.39 -8.50 -4.21
C PRO A 39 -7.82 -9.95 -4.51
N ASN A 40 -9.04 -10.35 -4.14
CA ASN A 40 -9.50 -11.73 -4.35
C ASN A 40 -9.91 -11.95 -5.81
N GLY A 41 -10.79 -11.09 -6.34
CA GLY A 41 -11.21 -11.16 -7.74
C GLY A 41 -10.09 -10.89 -8.74
N ALA A 42 -9.01 -10.20 -8.33
CA ALA A 42 -7.80 -10.08 -9.15
C ALA A 42 -7.03 -11.40 -9.26
N MET A 43 -6.93 -12.16 -8.16
CA MET A 43 -6.23 -13.45 -8.15
C MET A 43 -6.97 -14.52 -8.96
N ASP A 44 -8.30 -14.57 -8.86
CA ASP A 44 -9.13 -15.51 -9.64
C ASP A 44 -8.85 -15.35 -11.15
N LYS A 45 -8.80 -14.10 -11.63
CA LYS A 45 -8.49 -13.79 -13.03
C LYS A 45 -7.09 -14.24 -13.45
N ILE A 46 -6.11 -14.18 -12.54
CA ILE A 46 -4.73 -14.59 -12.82
C ILE A 46 -4.64 -16.11 -12.90
N THR A 47 -5.32 -16.83 -12.01
CA THR A 47 -5.30 -18.28 -11.97
C THR A 47 -6.07 -18.94 -13.11
N ASP A 48 -7.03 -18.22 -13.72
CA ASP A 48 -7.76 -18.66 -14.91
C ASP A 48 -6.93 -18.57 -16.22
N LEU A 49 -5.78 -17.91 -16.21
CA LEU A 49 -4.89 -17.86 -17.36
C LEU A 49 -4.18 -19.19 -17.56
N ALA A 50 -3.96 -19.60 -18.82
CA ALA A 50 -3.18 -20.79 -19.12
C ALA A 50 -1.75 -20.66 -18.58
N GLY A 51 -1.36 -21.56 -17.66
CA GLY A 51 -0.08 -21.51 -16.95
C GLY A 51 -0.05 -20.61 -15.70
N GLY A 52 -1.17 -19.97 -15.36
CA GLY A 52 -1.33 -19.10 -14.19
C GLY A 52 -1.78 -19.82 -12.92
N GLU A 53 -2.08 -21.12 -12.99
CA GLU A 53 -2.70 -21.90 -11.91
C GLU A 53 -1.84 -21.88 -10.63
N SER A 54 -0.51 -21.93 -10.81
CA SER A 54 0.46 -21.94 -9.72
C SER A 54 0.46 -20.65 -8.87
N MET A 55 -0.05 -19.54 -9.40
CA MET A 55 -0.13 -18.27 -8.67
C MET A 55 -1.14 -18.33 -7.52
N GLY A 56 -2.16 -19.19 -7.60
CA GLY A 56 -3.11 -19.43 -6.50
C GLY A 56 -2.49 -20.14 -5.29
N TRP A 57 -1.29 -20.70 -5.46
CA TRP A 57 -0.51 -21.33 -4.39
C TRP A 57 0.68 -20.46 -3.96
N CYS A 58 0.75 -19.20 -4.39
CA CYS A 58 1.84 -18.31 -4.02
C CYS A 58 1.75 -17.92 -2.54
N TYR A 59 2.74 -18.34 -1.75
CA TYR A 59 2.92 -17.97 -0.34
C TYR A 59 4.10 -16.99 -0.13
N GLN A 60 4.50 -16.29 -1.20
CA GLN A 60 5.55 -15.27 -1.18
C GLN A 60 6.91 -15.75 -0.63
N CYS A 61 7.28 -17.01 -0.88
CA CYS A 61 8.55 -17.58 -0.40
C CYS A 61 9.79 -17.19 -1.21
N GLY A 62 9.60 -16.56 -2.37
CA GLY A 62 10.70 -16.09 -3.21
C GLY A 62 11.48 -17.17 -3.95
N GLN A 63 11.10 -18.46 -3.87
CA GLN A 63 11.79 -19.55 -4.58
C GLN A 63 11.73 -19.41 -6.10
N CYS A 64 10.70 -18.74 -6.63
CA CYS A 64 10.55 -18.46 -8.05
C CYS A 64 11.35 -17.23 -8.53
N VAL A 65 11.83 -16.36 -7.63
CA VAL A 65 12.58 -15.14 -7.99
C VAL A 65 13.92 -15.44 -8.70
N PRO A 66 14.76 -16.40 -8.25
CA PRO A 66 16.04 -16.68 -8.89
C PRO A 66 15.96 -17.57 -10.15
N VAL A 67 14.76 -18.02 -10.52
CA VAL A 67 14.54 -18.93 -11.68
C VAL A 67 13.92 -18.23 -12.89
N CYS A 68 13.66 -16.92 -12.80
CA CYS A 68 13.31 -16.08 -13.94
C CYS A 68 14.57 -15.58 -14.67
#